data_AF-A0A7C3R2Y0-F1
#
_entry.id   AF-A0A7C3R2Y0-F1
#
_cell.length_a   1.000
_cell.length_b   1.000
_cell.length_c   1.000
_cell.angle_alpha   90.00
_cell.angle_beta   90.00
_cell.angle_gamma   90.00
#
_symmetry.space_group_name_H-M   'P 1'
#
loop_
_entity.id
_entity.type
_entity.pdbx_description
1 polymer ?
#
loop_
_entity_poly.entity_id
_entity_poly.type
_entity_poly.pdbx_seq_one_letter_code
_entity_poly.pdbx_strand_id
1 'polypeptide(L)'
;MKSDILKTIYNENKANLEIKNQKIKELNNRIKSLSQDTIPLKQIGKEASINYPEIESIGISFVPKYNIETQTIDTIPNAILKLKTKMQSNQLRKFNKWLKTRLNVEDINIVIQ
;
A
#
# COMPACT_ATOMS: atom_id res chain seq x y z
N MET A 1 -51.40 18.46 9.47
CA MET A 1 -50.35 19.51 9.62
C MET A 1 -49.14 19.06 10.43
N LYS A 2 -49.19 18.85 11.76
CA LYS A 2 -47.99 18.42 12.53
C LYS A 2 -47.44 17.05 12.11
N SER A 3 -48.31 16.11 11.74
CA SER A 3 -47.94 14.76 11.30
C SER A 3 -47.25 14.76 9.92
N ASP A 4 -47.69 15.64 9.02
CA ASP A 4 -47.15 15.73 7.66
C ASP A 4 -45.74 16.34 7.67
N ILE A 5 -45.51 17.35 8.51
CA ILE A 5 -44.19 17.97 8.71
C ILE A 5 -43.20 16.95 9.29
N LEU A 6 -43.62 16.15 10.26
CA LEU A 6 -42.75 15.14 10.88
C LEU A 6 -42.37 14.03 9.87
N LYS A 7 -43.31 13.61 9.03
CA LYS A 7 -43.04 12.66 7.94
C LYS A 7 -42.06 13.23 6.93
N THR A 8 -42.21 14.50 6.55
CA THR A 8 -41.29 15.17 5.62
C THR A 8 -39.88 15.22 6.19
N ILE A 9 -39.70 15.68 7.43
CA ILE A 9 -38.39 15.75 8.09
C ILE A 9 -37.75 14.35 8.20
N TYR A 10 -38.55 13.32 8.53
CA TYR A 10 -38.06 11.95 8.60
C TYR A 10 -37.56 11.44 7.24
N ASN A 11 -38.33 11.69 6.18
CA ASN A 11 -37.97 11.28 4.82
C ASN A 11 -36.73 12.00 4.29
N GLU A 12 -36.60 13.30 4.56
CA GLU A 12 -35.40 14.09 4.21
C GLU A 12 -34.16 13.58 4.94
N ASN A 13 -34.28 13.25 6.22
CA ASN A 13 -33.17 12.67 6.99
C ASN A 13 -32.75 11.30 6.45
N LYS A 14 -33.72 10.46 6.06
CA LYS A 14 -33.43 9.15 5.44
C LYS A 14 -32.70 9.32 4.10
N ALA A 15 -33.16 10.22 3.24
CA ALA A 15 -32.51 10.52 1.98
C ALA A 15 -31.08 11.05 2.17
N ASN A 16 -30.87 11.95 3.14
CA ASN A 16 -29.55 12.46 3.49
C ASN A 16 -28.60 11.36 4.01
N LEU A 17 -29.12 10.42 4.80
CA LEU A 17 -28.35 9.26 5.27
C LEU A 17 -27.95 8.35 4.10
N GLU A 18 -28.85 8.09 3.17
CA GLU A 18 -28.58 7.28 1.97
C GLU A 18 -27.51 7.93 1.08
N ILE A 19 -27.60 9.25 0.82
CA ILE A 19 -26.59 9.99 0.05
C ILE A 19 -25.22 9.92 0.72
N LYS A 20 -25.14 10.11 2.04
CA LYS A 20 -23.87 10.02 2.78
C LYS A 20 -23.30 8.61 2.74
N ASN A 21 -24.12 7.58 2.88
CA ASN A 21 -23.68 6.18 2.79
C ASN A 21 -23.18 5.81 1.39
N GLN A 22 -23.84 6.31 0.34
CA GLN A 22 -23.36 6.17 -1.04
C GLN A 22 -22.00 6.87 -1.19
N LYS A 23 -21.83 8.07 -0.64
CA LYS A 23 -20.54 8.77 -0.72
C LYS A 23 -19.42 8.06 0.02
N ILE A 24 -19.70 7.50 1.20
CA ILE A 24 -18.75 6.66 1.95
C ILE A 24 -18.36 5.43 1.13
N LYS A 25 -19.31 4.79 0.44
CA LYS A 25 -19.04 3.65 -0.43
C LYS A 25 -18.15 4.02 -1.61
N GLU A 26 -18.43 5.14 -2.28
CA GLU A 26 -17.59 5.67 -3.37
C GLU A 26 -16.16 5.96 -2.92
N LEU A 27 -16.00 6.66 -1.79
CA LEU A 27 -14.69 7.02 -1.25
C LEU A 27 -13.91 5.77 -0.83
N ASN A 28 -14.57 4.81 -0.17
CA ASN A 28 -13.96 3.52 0.17
C ASN A 28 -13.54 2.74 -1.07
N ASN A 29 -14.34 2.77 -2.14
CA ASN A 29 -13.99 2.12 -3.40
C ASN A 29 -12.81 2.80 -4.08
N ARG A 30 -12.70 4.14 -4.01
CA ARG A 30 -11.57 4.88 -4.57
C ARG A 30 -10.29 4.72 -3.74
N ILE A 31 -10.40 4.67 -2.41
CA ILE A 31 -9.29 4.27 -1.55
C ILE A 31 -8.87 2.84 -1.89
N LYS A 32 -9.83 1.91 -2.04
CA LYS A 32 -9.55 0.52 -2.42
C LYS A 32 -8.93 0.39 -3.81
N SER A 33 -9.34 1.18 -4.79
CA SER A 33 -8.73 1.15 -6.13
C SER A 33 -7.31 1.71 -6.09
N LEU A 34 -7.09 2.81 -5.36
CA LEU A 34 -5.75 3.31 -5.04
C LEU A 34 -4.94 2.31 -4.22
N SER A 35 -5.61 1.40 -3.49
CA SER A 35 -5.02 0.32 -2.68
C SER A 35 -4.94 -1.03 -3.39
N GLN A 36 -5.55 -1.24 -4.55
CA GLN A 36 -5.45 -2.50 -5.30
C GLN A 36 -4.16 -2.52 -6.14
N ASP A 37 -3.63 -1.34 -6.45
CA ASP A 37 -2.22 -1.13 -6.83
C ASP A 37 -1.26 -1.14 -5.61
N THR A 38 -1.77 -1.16 -4.37
CA THR A 38 -0.91 -1.21 -3.19
C THR A 38 -0.45 -2.62 -2.91
N ILE A 39 0.83 -2.85 -3.19
CA ILE A 39 1.69 -3.87 -2.55
C ILE A 39 1.09 -4.30 -1.20
N PRO A 40 0.83 -5.60 -0.96
CA PRO A 40 0.19 -6.07 0.27
C PRO A 40 1.18 -6.00 1.46
N LEU A 41 1.55 -4.78 1.86
CA LEU A 41 2.67 -4.48 2.75
C LEU A 41 2.48 -5.12 4.12
N LYS A 42 1.24 -5.19 4.61
CA LYS A 42 0.92 -5.89 5.86
C LYS A 42 1.21 -7.38 5.78
N GLN A 43 0.91 -8.02 4.65
CA GLN A 43 1.19 -9.43 4.46
C GLN A 43 2.67 -9.67 4.22
N ILE A 44 3.30 -8.88 3.36
CA ILE A 44 4.75 -8.95 3.08
C ILE A 44 5.54 -8.71 4.37
N GLY A 45 5.15 -7.76 5.20
CA GLY A 45 5.76 -7.51 6.50
C GLY A 45 5.63 -8.70 7.45
N LYS A 46 4.47 -9.38 7.48
CA LYS A 46 4.29 -10.62 8.25
C LYS A 46 5.20 -11.73 7.72
N GLU A 47 5.19 -11.97 6.41
CA GLU A 47 6.06 -12.97 5.76
C GLU A 47 7.55 -12.67 6.03
N ALA A 48 7.95 -11.40 5.93
CA ALA A 48 9.31 -10.96 6.19
C ALA A 48 9.70 -11.17 7.67
N SER A 49 8.83 -10.83 8.62
CA SER A 49 9.09 -11.02 10.05
C SER A 49 9.27 -12.48 10.46
N ILE A 50 8.63 -13.40 9.73
CA ILE A 50 8.74 -14.85 9.98
C ILE A 50 10.04 -15.40 9.38
N ASN A 51 10.36 -15.02 8.15
CA ASN A 51 11.50 -15.59 7.41
C ASN A 51 12.83 -14.88 7.68
N TYR A 52 12.78 -13.61 8.12
CA TYR A 52 13.92 -12.72 8.28
C TYR A 52 13.78 -11.92 9.59
N PRO A 53 13.98 -12.57 10.75
CA PRO A 53 13.75 -11.96 12.07
C PRO A 53 14.64 -10.73 12.36
N GLU A 54 15.72 -10.54 11.59
CA GLU A 54 16.60 -9.38 11.66
C GLU A 54 15.91 -8.08 11.20
N ILE A 55 14.80 -8.17 10.47
CA ILE A 55 14.06 -7.01 9.95
C ILE A 55 13.13 -6.46 11.04
N GLU A 56 13.26 -5.16 11.31
CA GLU A 56 12.38 -4.38 12.19
C GLU A 56 11.17 -3.85 11.43
N SER A 57 11.42 -3.21 10.29
CA SER A 57 10.37 -2.66 9.44
C SER A 57 10.75 -2.71 7.97
N ILE A 58 9.74 -2.71 7.12
CA ILE A 58 9.86 -2.69 5.67
C ILE A 58 8.92 -1.63 5.09
N GLY A 59 9.46 -0.77 4.24
CA GLY A 59 8.72 0.11 3.35
C GLY A 59 8.97 -0.31 1.91
N ILE A 60 7.93 -0.26 1.06
CA ILE A 60 8.06 -0.56 -0.37
C ILE A 60 7.39 0.57 -1.14
N SER A 61 8.07 1.11 -2.15
CA SER A 61 7.57 2.15 -3.02
C SER A 61 8.01 1.92 -4.46
N PHE A 62 7.26 2.48 -5.40
CA PHE A 62 7.64 2.54 -6.81
C PHE A 62 7.95 4.00 -7.13
N VAL A 63 9.19 4.29 -7.49
CA VAL A 63 9.66 5.66 -7.65
C VAL A 63 10.02 5.91 -9.12
N PRO A 64 9.44 6.96 -9.75
CA PRO A 64 9.88 7.38 -11.08
C PRO A 64 11.35 7.77 -11.05
N LYS A 65 12.13 7.17 -11.94
CA LYS A 65 13.54 7.47 -12.18
C LYS A 65 13.67 8.02 -13.60
N TYR A 66 14.18 9.24 -13.68
CA TYR A 66 14.59 9.81 -14.96
C TYR A 66 16.03 9.39 -15.26
N ASN A 67 16.26 8.72 -16.39
CA ASN A 67 17.58 8.41 -16.88
C ASN A 67 18.08 9.59 -17.74
N ILE A 68 19.14 10.26 -17.27
CA ILE A 68 19.67 11.48 -17.90
C ILE A 68 20.28 11.20 -19.28
N GLU A 69 20.96 10.06 -19.45
CA GLU A 69 21.65 9.70 -20.69
C GLU A 69 20.67 9.29 -21.79
N THR A 70 19.66 8.48 -21.45
CA THR A 70 18.66 7.99 -22.42
C THR A 70 17.43 8.88 -22.52
N GLN A 71 17.30 9.90 -21.66
CA GLN A 71 16.15 10.79 -21.54
C GLN A 71 14.81 10.06 -21.34
N THR A 72 14.84 8.89 -20.69
CA THR A 72 13.66 8.07 -20.43
C THR A 72 13.20 8.21 -18.99
N ILE A 73 11.89 8.08 -18.76
CA ILE A 73 11.31 7.91 -17.42
C ILE A 73 10.97 6.44 -17.26
N ASP A 74 11.52 5.81 -16.24
CA ASP A 74 11.19 4.46 -15.82
C ASP A 74 10.73 4.46 -14.35
N THR A 75 10.12 3.38 -13.87
CA THR A 75 9.67 3.26 -12.48
C THR A 75 10.43 2.15 -11.79
N ILE A 76 11.25 2.50 -10.79
CA ILE A 76 12.05 1.51 -10.07
C ILE A 76 11.39 1.16 -8.73
N PRO A 77 11.18 -0.14 -8.43
CA PRO A 77 10.79 -0.59 -7.11
C PRO A 77 11.92 -0.33 -6.10
N ASN A 78 11.58 0.24 -4.96
CA ASN A 78 12.48 0.52 -3.86
C ASN A 78 11.93 -0.13 -2.58
N ALA A 79 12.80 -0.83 -1.85
CA ALA A 79 12.53 -1.38 -0.53
C ALA A 79 13.45 -0.72 0.51
N ILE A 80 12.85 -0.14 1.54
CA ILE A 80 13.56 0.46 2.67
C ILE A 80 13.41 -0.50 3.85
N LEU A 81 14.53 -0.93 4.42
CA LEU A 81 14.58 -1.86 5.54
C LEU A 81 15.19 -1.17 6.75
N LYS A 82 14.53 -1.27 7.90
CA LYS A 82 15.17 -1.04 9.19
C LYS A 82 15.50 -2.39 9.81
N LEU A 83 16.75 -2.57 10.26
CA LEU A 83 17.21 -3.83 10.83
C LEU A 83 17.35 -3.73 12.35
N LYS A 84 16.85 -4.73 13.08
CA LYS A 84 17.09 -4.89 14.52
C LYS A 84 18.53 -5.29 14.81
N THR A 85 19.08 -6.13 13.94
CA THR A 85 20.44 -6.68 14.04
C THR A 85 21.06 -6.76 12.66
N LYS A 86 22.39 -6.83 12.58
CA LYS A 86 23.10 -6.91 11.30
C LYS A 86 22.69 -8.18 10.55
N MET A 87 22.06 -8.01 9.39
CA MET A 87 21.76 -9.11 8.48
C MET A 87 23.03 -9.54 7.74
N GLN A 88 23.28 -10.84 7.67
CA GLN A 88 24.40 -11.41 6.92
C GLN A 88 24.19 -11.24 5.40
N SER A 89 25.27 -11.07 4.64
CA SER A 89 25.20 -10.84 3.18
C SER A 89 24.42 -11.94 2.44
N ASN A 90 24.57 -13.20 2.86
CA ASN A 90 23.82 -14.31 2.27
C ASN A 90 22.31 -14.24 2.55
N GLN A 91 21.92 -13.78 3.75
CA GLN A 91 20.50 -13.58 4.10
C GLN A 91 19.90 -12.42 3.31
N LEU A 92 20.64 -11.32 3.17
CA LEU A 92 20.22 -10.19 2.35
C LEU A 92 20.01 -10.60 0.88
N ARG A 93 20.87 -11.46 0.34
CA ARG A 93 20.71 -11.99 -1.03
C ARG A 93 19.45 -12.86 -1.17
N LYS A 94 19.15 -13.69 -0.17
CA LYS A 94 17.92 -14.49 -0.13
C LYS A 94 16.68 -13.61 -0.03
N PHE A 95 16.72 -12.61 0.85
CA PHE A 95 15.65 -11.62 1.01
C PHE A 95 15.39 -10.88 -0.31
N ASN A 96 16.43 -10.39 -0.98
CA ASN A 96 16.31 -9.72 -2.27
C ASN A 96 15.63 -10.62 -3.31
N LYS A 97 16.10 -11.87 -3.45
CA LYS A 97 15.51 -12.83 -4.39
C LYS A 97 14.03 -13.11 -4.07
N TRP A 98 13.71 -13.33 -2.79
CA TRP A 98 12.33 -13.54 -2.34
C TRP A 98 11.45 -12.34 -2.66
N LEU A 99 11.91 -11.12 -2.37
CA LEU A 99 11.13 -9.90 -2.57
C LEU A 99 10.88 -9.61 -4.06
N LYS A 100 11.88 -9.83 -4.92
CA LYS A 100 11.73 -9.78 -6.38
C LYS A 100 10.64 -10.73 -6.88
N THR A 101 10.68 -11.99 -6.43
CA THR A 101 9.66 -12.99 -6.78
C THR A 101 8.29 -12.61 -6.21
N ARG A 102 8.24 -12.07 -4.99
CA ARG A 102 6.98 -11.72 -4.31
C ARG A 102 6.24 -10.55 -4.98
N LEU A 103 7.01 -9.61 -5.52
CA LEU A 103 6.52 -8.42 -6.20
C LEU A 103 6.42 -8.59 -7.73
N ASN A 104 6.89 -9.72 -8.26
CA ASN A 104 6.97 -9.99 -9.70
C ASN A 104 7.73 -8.90 -10.47
N VAL A 105 8.92 -8.53 -9.98
CA VAL A 105 9.80 -7.52 -10.58
C VAL A 105 11.18 -8.11 -10.89
N GLU A 106 11.80 -7.65 -11.97
CA GLU A 106 13.15 -8.07 -12.37
C GLU A 106 14.20 -7.52 -11.41
N ASP A 107 14.07 -6.25 -11.05
CA ASP A 107 14.99 -5.52 -10.18
C ASP A 107 14.27 -4.71 -9.10
N ILE A 108 14.95 -4.59 -7.95
CA ILE A 108 14.51 -3.81 -6.80
C ILE A 108 15.74 -3.26 -6.08
N ASN A 109 15.70 -1.98 -5.71
CA ASN A 109 16.74 -1.41 -4.87
C ASN A 109 16.41 -1.66 -3.40
N ILE A 110 17.40 -2.09 -2.63
CA ILE A 110 17.26 -2.26 -1.18
C ILE A 110 18.14 -1.22 -0.49
N VAL A 111 17.52 -0.40 0.35
CA VAL A 111 18.18 0.58 1.19
C VAL A 111 18.01 0.14 2.64
N ILE A 112 19.12 0.05 3.37
CA ILE A 112 19.13 -0.25 4.80
C ILE A 112 19.29 1.06 5.55
N GLN A 113 18.37 1.36 6.48
CA GLN A 113 18.35 2.55 7.33
C GLN A 113 18.76 2.21 8.77
#